data_AF-A0A0L7QN37-F1
#
_entry.id   AF-A0A0L7QN37-F1
#
_cell.length_a   1.000
_cell.length_b   1.000
_cell.length_c   1.000
_cell.angle_alpha   90.00
_cell.angle_beta   90.00
_cell.angle_gamma   90.00
#
_symmetry.space_group_name_H-M   'P 1'
#
loop_
_entity.id
_entity.type
_entity.pdbx_description
1 polymer ?
#
loop_
_entity_poly.entity_id
_entity_poly.type
_entity_poly.pdbx_seq_one_letter_code
_entity_poly.pdbx_strand_id
1 'polypeptide(L)'
;MAQHITKDQQAQKERYDRSRRDARRYTVAKLVLVRLTSEPATGASRKLLPKYKGPFRIRTVLPNDLYEVEDVREGGEAVPGGCRGRSD
;
A
#
# COMPACT_ATOMS: atom_id res chain seq x y z
N MET A 1 27.52 -12.84 -32.76
CA MET A 1 26.14 -12.32 -32.71
C MET A 1 25.64 -11.99 -31.30
N ALA A 2 25.87 -12.81 -30.28
CA ALA A 2 25.35 -12.57 -28.91
C ALA A 2 25.85 -11.28 -28.21
N GLN A 3 27.06 -10.80 -28.51
CA GLN A 3 27.66 -9.63 -27.85
C GLN A 3 27.00 -8.28 -28.20
N HIS A 4 26.26 -8.21 -29.31
CA HIS A 4 25.57 -6.97 -29.71
C HIS A 4 24.26 -6.83 -28.93
N ILE A 5 23.53 -7.94 -28.77
CA ILE A 5 22.26 -8.00 -28.04
C ILE A 5 22.45 -7.58 -26.57
N THR A 6 23.52 -8.04 -25.91
CA THR A 6 23.79 -7.69 -24.51
C THR A 6 24.10 -6.21 -24.32
N LYS A 7 24.85 -5.60 -25.24
CA LYS A 7 25.15 -4.16 -25.23
C LYS A 7 23.89 -3.32 -25.40
N ASP A 8 23.03 -3.71 -26.34
CA ASP A 8 21.76 -3.00 -26.58
C ASP A 8 20.82 -3.11 -25.37
N GLN A 9 20.75 -4.29 -24.74
CA GLN A 9 19.98 -4.51 -23.51
C GLN A 9 20.50 -3.68 -22.33
N GLN A 10 21.82 -3.56 -22.16
CA GLN A 10 22.42 -2.71 -21.14
C GLN A 10 22.07 -1.23 -21.36
N ALA A 11 22.24 -0.73 -22.58
CA ALA A 11 21.89 0.65 -22.92
C ALA A 11 20.39 0.95 -22.73
N GLN A 12 19.52 -0.02 -23.00
CA GLN A 12 18.08 0.09 -22.72
C GLN A 12 17.80 0.16 -21.21
N LYS A 13 18.43 -0.71 -20.42
CA LYS A 13 18.30 -0.73 -18.96
C LYS A 13 18.79 0.57 -18.33
N GLU A 14 19.94 1.07 -18.73
CA GLU A 14 20.49 2.34 -18.23
C GLU A 14 19.57 3.52 -18.53
N ARG A 15 18.99 3.58 -19.74
CA ARG A 15 18.02 4.61 -20.11
C ARG A 15 16.74 4.52 -19.27
N TYR A 16 16.26 3.31 -19.03
CA TYR A 16 15.07 3.07 -18.20
C TYR A 16 15.32 3.42 -16.72
N ASP A 17 16.45 2.99 -16.17
CA ASP A 17 16.79 3.21 -14.77
C ASP A 17 17.07 4.70 -14.48
N ARG A 18 17.54 5.48 -15.47
CA ARG A 18 17.81 6.93 -15.32
C ARG A 18 16.58 7.76 -14.93
N SER A 19 15.40 7.40 -15.42
CA SER A 19 14.16 8.15 -15.13
C SER A 19 13.40 7.59 -13.92
N ARG A 20 13.82 6.43 -13.41
CA ARG A 20 13.12 5.73 -12.35
C ARG A 20 13.42 6.38 -11.00
N ARG A 21 12.38 6.57 -10.20
CA ARG A 21 12.49 6.99 -8.80
C ARG A 21 12.35 5.77 -7.90
N ASP A 22 13.14 5.75 -6.83
CA ASP A 22 13.03 4.70 -5.83
C ASP A 22 11.65 4.70 -5.16
N ALA A 23 11.18 3.50 -4.84
CA ALA A 23 9.95 3.33 -4.07
C ALA A 23 10.09 3.96 -2.69
N ARG A 24 8.98 4.48 -2.16
CA ARG A 24 8.96 5.10 -0.85
C ARG A 24 9.13 4.02 0.23
N ARG A 25 10.24 4.07 0.96
CA ARG A 25 10.52 3.17 2.07
C ARG A 25 10.01 3.72 3.38
N TYR A 26 9.51 2.84 4.23
CA TYR A 26 9.06 3.20 5.57
C TYR A 26 9.89 2.46 6.63
N THR A 27 10.03 3.07 7.80
CA THR A 27 10.76 2.49 8.93
C THR A 27 9.79 1.96 9.98
N VAL A 28 10.25 0.99 10.76
CA VAL A 28 9.51 0.45 11.91
C VAL A 28 9.06 1.57 12.84
N ALA A 29 7.89 1.41 13.45
CA ALA A 29 7.23 2.35 14.34
C ALA A 29 6.75 3.69 13.74
N LYS A 30 6.85 3.89 12.42
CA LYS A 30 6.21 5.03 11.75
C LYS A 30 4.69 4.84 11.65
N LEU A 31 3.96 5.94 11.76
CA LEU A 31 2.53 6.01 11.47
C LEU A 31 2.28 6.17 9.97
N VAL A 32 1.39 5.37 9.43
CA VAL A 32 1.02 5.35 8.01
C VAL A 32 -0.50 5.23 7.86
N LEU A 33 -1.01 5.72 6.73
CA LEU A 33 -2.39 5.48 6.31
C LEU A 33 -2.40 4.44 5.18
N VAL A 34 -3.32 3.49 5.22
CA VAL A 34 -3.47 2.50 4.15
C VAL A 34 -4.51 3.00 3.16
N ARG A 35 -4.16 3.00 1.88
CA ARG A 35 -5.10 3.38 0.80
C ARG A 35 -6.07 2.23 0.53
N LEU A 36 -7.36 2.54 0.47
CA LEU A 36 -8.37 1.58 0.02
C LEU A 36 -8.32 1.48 -1.51
N THR A 37 -8.07 0.28 -2.03
CA THR A 37 -7.98 0.02 -3.48
C THR A 37 -9.27 -0.54 -4.06
N SER A 38 -10.05 -1.26 -3.27
CA SER A 38 -11.34 -1.82 -3.67
C SER A 38 -12.42 -1.46 -2.66
N GLU A 39 -13.59 -1.15 -3.19
CA GLU A 39 -14.83 -0.94 -2.45
C GLU A 39 -15.90 -1.85 -3.09
N PRO A 40 -16.81 -2.44 -2.30
CA PRO A 40 -17.87 -3.28 -2.84
C PRO A 40 -18.78 -2.46 -3.78
N ALA A 41 -19.23 -3.09 -4.87
CA ALA A 41 -20.11 -2.46 -5.85
C ALA A 41 -21.55 -2.38 -5.32
N THR A 42 -21.84 -1.37 -4.49
CA THR A 42 -23.18 -1.18 -3.87
C THR A 42 -24.17 -0.44 -4.78
N GLY A 43 -23.76 0.02 -5.98
CA GLY A 43 -24.59 0.82 -6.88
C GLY A 43 -24.79 2.29 -6.45
N ALA A 44 -24.33 2.66 -5.25
CA ALA A 44 -24.37 4.03 -4.73
C ALA A 44 -23.13 4.86 -5.11
N SER A 45 -23.22 6.18 -4.96
CA SER A 45 -22.13 7.13 -5.25
C SER A 45 -20.94 6.95 -4.30
N ARG A 46 -19.74 6.79 -4.86
CA ARG A 46 -18.47 6.59 -4.13
C ARG A 46 -17.72 7.88 -3.79
N LYS A 47 -18.24 9.05 -4.17
CA LYS A 47 -17.49 10.33 -4.11
C LYS A 47 -17.09 10.75 -2.69
N LEU A 48 -17.92 10.38 -1.69
CA LEU A 48 -17.73 10.75 -0.28
C LEU A 48 -17.12 9.62 0.56
N LEU A 49 -16.80 8.47 -0.06
CA LEU A 49 -16.19 7.37 0.68
C LEU A 49 -14.73 7.70 1.04
N PRO A 50 -14.28 7.26 2.22
CA PRO A 50 -12.93 7.55 2.68
C PRO A 50 -11.90 6.82 1.80
N LYS A 51 -10.95 7.56 1.24
CA LYS A 51 -9.89 6.99 0.39
C LYS A 51 -8.80 6.24 1.16
N TYR A 52 -8.69 6.51 2.46
CA TYR A 52 -7.65 5.99 3.33
C TYR A 52 -8.27 5.49 4.63
N LYS A 53 -7.71 4.39 5.16
CA LYS A 53 -8.06 3.82 6.45
C LYS A 53 -6.93 4.09 7.43
N GLY A 54 -7.34 4.47 8.65
CA GLY A 54 -6.66 4.28 9.94
C GLY A 54 -5.22 4.78 10.08
N PRO A 55 -4.82 5.32 11.24
CA PRO A 55 -3.41 5.38 11.58
C PRO A 55 -2.93 3.97 11.94
N PHE A 56 -2.09 3.40 11.10
CA PHE A 56 -1.42 2.14 11.36
C PHE A 56 0.03 2.39 11.74
N ARG A 57 0.58 1.53 12.60
CA ARG A 57 2.00 1.52 12.93
C ARG A 57 2.69 0.37 12.23
N ILE A 58 3.85 0.63 11.64
CA ILE A 58 4.65 -0.44 11.00
C ILE A 58 5.31 -1.27 12.09
N ARG A 59 5.02 -2.57 12.09
CA ARG A 59 5.57 -3.55 13.02
C ARG A 59 6.86 -4.15 12.48
N THR A 60 6.84 -4.65 11.26
CA THR A 60 8.01 -5.25 10.59
C THR A 60 8.10 -4.80 9.13
N VAL A 61 9.34 -4.70 8.63
CA VAL A 61 9.63 -4.46 7.21
C VAL A 61 9.98 -5.81 6.60
N LEU A 62 9.18 -6.25 5.64
CA LEU A 62 9.37 -7.51 4.92
C LEU A 62 10.10 -7.26 3.59
N PRO A 63 10.67 -8.30 2.97
CA PRO A 63 11.25 -8.18 1.64
C PRO A 63 10.18 -7.78 0.60
N ASN A 64 10.65 -7.19 -0.51
CA ASN A 64 9.81 -6.78 -1.65
C ASN A 64 8.77 -5.67 -1.34
N ASP A 65 9.17 -4.66 -0.55
CA ASP A 65 8.33 -3.51 -0.18
C ASP A 65 7.02 -3.88 0.55
N LEU A 66 7.01 -5.05 1.21
CA LEU A 66 5.92 -5.49 2.05
C LEU A 66 6.12 -4.98 3.48
N TYR A 67 5.03 -4.61 4.15
CA TYR A 67 5.06 -4.10 5.51
C TYR A 67 3.96 -4.75 6.33
N GLU A 68 4.32 -5.29 7.48
CA GLU A 68 3.34 -5.73 8.48
C GLU A 68 2.93 -4.50 9.30
N VAL A 69 1.62 -4.28 9.40
CA VAL A 69 1.05 -3.08 10.04
C VAL A 69 0.08 -3.48 11.14
N GLU A 70 0.09 -2.70 12.22
CA GLU A 70 -0.77 -2.88 13.39
C GLU A 70 -1.66 -1.65 13.57
N ASP A 71 -2.94 -1.86 13.90
CA ASP A 71 -3.86 -0.74 14.14
C ASP A 71 -3.59 -0.16 15.53
N VAL A 72 -3.25 1.13 15.56
CA VAL A 72 -2.91 1.81 16.82
C VAL A 72 -4.13 1.97 17.72
N ARG A 73 -5.34 1.87 17.15
CA ARG A 73 -6.61 2.04 17.87
C ARG A 73 -7.02 0.80 18.65
N GLU A 74 -6.50 -0.38 18.34
CA GLU A 74 -6.81 -1.60 19.12
C GLU A 74 -6.10 -1.63 20.49
N GLY A 75 -5.12 -0.74 20.71
CA GLY A 75 -4.54 -0.46 22.04
C GLY A 75 -5.25 0.62 22.86
N GLY A 76 -6.37 1.17 22.37
CA GLY A 76 -7.14 2.23 23.02
C GLY A 76 -8.61 2.16 22.63
N GLU A 77 -9.35 1.29 23.34
CA GLU A 77 -10.82 1.21 23.39
C GLU A 77 -11.53 1.04 22.02
N ALA A 78 -11.97 -0.19 21.76
CA ALA A 78 -12.82 -0.54 20.64
C ALA A 78 -14.10 0.33 20.64
N VAL A 79 -14.18 1.32 19.75
CA VAL A 79 -15.44 2.00 19.48
C VAL A 79 -16.34 1.01 18.71
N PRO A 80 -17.49 0.58 19.26
CA PRO A 80 -18.35 -0.41 18.62
C PRO A 80 -19.15 0.29 17.51
N GLY A 81 -18.55 0.38 16.33
CA GLY A 81 -19.15 0.96 15.12
C GLY A 81 -19.01 0.08 13.88
N GLY A 82 -18.61 -1.19 14.04
CA GLY A 82 -18.64 -2.17 12.96
C GLY A 82 -20.08 -2.53 12.62
N CYS A 83 -20.47 -2.32 11.36
CA CYS A 83 -21.79 -2.61 10.82
C CYS A 83 -22.22 -4.05 11.14
N ARG A 84 -23.08 -4.23 12.14
CA ARG A 84 -23.84 -5.46 12.32
C ARG A 84 -24.86 -5.52 11.19
N GLY A 85 -24.63 -6.39 10.21
CA GLY A 85 -25.65 -6.76 9.23
C GLY A 85 -26.87 -7.27 10.00
N ARG A 86 -27.97 -6.53 9.91
CA ARG A 86 -29.29 -6.99 10.33
C ARG A 86 -29.80 -7.92 9.24
N SER A 87 -29.84 -9.20 9.55
CA SER A 87 -30.62 -10.19 8.83
C SER A 87 -32.07 -10.10 9.35
N ASP A 88 -32.98 -9.65 8.49
CA ASP A 88 -34.41 -9.97 8.53
C ASP A 88 -34.77 -10.61 7.17
#